data_AF-A0A1G3UH48-F1
#
_entry.id   AF-A0A1G3UH48-F1
#
_cell.length_a   1.000
_cell.length_b   1.000
_cell.length_c   1.000
_cell.angle_alpha   90.00
_cell.angle_beta   90.00
_cell.angle_gamma   90.00
#
_symmetry.space_group_name_H-M   'P 1'
#
loop_
_entity.id
_entity.type
_entity.pdbx_description
1 polymer ?
#
loop_
_entity_poly.entity_id
_entity_poly.type
_entity_poly.pdbx_seq_one_letter_code
_entity_poly.pdbx_strand_id
1 'polypeptide(L)'
;MYIQNTLLALISIIFLGCSTASTPNNIKPLSKNKYTSQSGYYYVLIEKNNNLWKIVDIKESVIESRAKSNQEILQVNETYSQIQPYFAKTALMNSSNQYECKKQNNPKEYNICTSNLSTNAAPKNMMDILRSFDEDSTQYRYIDEKLVQEAIKQTNLFSAIESKKEIFEYDACKRAFTNAKTSDEFSAFIAKYSSLKSAQHLIALSYQNLDALKIEEQQRKIQEEQNAKAYAQKEKEAEIENIMLAKIEQKAINNFTYNIDKFRKNLKKGVETNCGPIVDLKDSFVKVYFPVKNYSDDHWISSNKIFPKGHGCKFVKGNYIAPATF
;
A
#
# COMPACT_ATOMS: atom_id res chain seq x y z
N MET A 1 -46.24 -28.04 -100.78
CA MET A 1 -45.02 -27.31 -100.39
C MET A 1 -44.64 -27.77 -99.01
N TYR A 2 -43.35 -28.08 -98.82
CA TYR A 2 -42.79 -28.95 -97.79
C TYR A 2 -42.71 -28.34 -96.37
N ILE A 3 -42.93 -29.26 -95.42
CA ILE A 3 -42.48 -29.43 -94.02
C ILE A 3 -41.22 -28.65 -93.57
N GLN A 4 -41.24 -28.08 -92.34
CA GLN A 4 -40.24 -28.17 -91.24
C GLN A 4 -40.46 -27.01 -90.24
N ASN A 5 -40.80 -27.19 -88.96
CA ASN A 5 -40.16 -27.91 -87.84
C ASN A 5 -38.92 -27.17 -87.29
N THR A 6 -39.04 -26.57 -86.10
CA THR A 6 -38.01 -26.23 -85.06
C THR A 6 -38.57 -25.12 -84.16
N LEU A 7 -38.29 -24.96 -82.87
CA LEU A 7 -37.65 -25.73 -81.80
C LEU A 7 -37.72 -24.79 -80.55
N LEU A 8 -37.83 -25.38 -79.36
CA LEU A 8 -37.68 -24.86 -78.00
C LEU A 8 -37.17 -23.41 -77.77
N ALA A 9 -37.78 -22.73 -76.79
CA ALA A 9 -37.05 -22.21 -75.62
C ALA A 9 -38.03 -21.77 -74.50
N LEU A 10 -38.37 -22.70 -73.60
CA LEU A 10 -39.00 -22.39 -72.30
C LEU A 10 -37.87 -22.10 -71.31
N ILE A 11 -37.54 -20.81 -71.11
CA ILE A 11 -36.58 -20.37 -70.09
C ILE A 11 -37.33 -20.24 -68.77
N SER A 12 -37.19 -21.24 -67.92
CA SER A 12 -37.56 -21.16 -66.50
C SER A 12 -36.52 -20.29 -65.78
N ILE A 13 -36.89 -19.05 -65.45
CA ILE A 13 -36.11 -18.20 -64.56
C ILE A 13 -36.38 -18.65 -63.12
N ILE A 14 -35.61 -19.62 -62.65
CA ILE A 14 -35.48 -19.91 -61.22
C ILE A 14 -34.61 -18.79 -60.65
N PHE A 15 -35.25 -17.73 -60.13
CA PHE A 15 -34.57 -16.81 -59.22
C PHE A 15 -34.27 -17.58 -57.93
N LEU A 16 -33.08 -18.17 -57.87
CA LEU A 16 -32.39 -18.48 -56.63
C LEU A 16 -32.11 -17.14 -55.93
N GLY A 17 -33.12 -16.65 -55.21
CA GLY A 17 -32.97 -15.55 -54.27
C GLY A 17 -32.07 -16.01 -53.13
N CYS A 18 -30.76 -15.87 -53.32
CA CYS A 18 -29.79 -15.83 -52.23
C CYS A 18 -30.26 -14.72 -51.27
N SER A 19 -31.01 -15.13 -50.26
CA SER A 19 -31.30 -14.31 -49.09
C SER A 19 -29.99 -14.22 -48.33
N THR A 20 -29.07 -13.36 -48.80
CA THR A 20 -27.99 -12.88 -47.96
C THR A 20 -28.69 -12.20 -46.79
N ALA A 21 -28.82 -12.92 -45.68
CA ALA A 21 -29.17 -12.35 -44.41
C ALA A 21 -28.11 -11.27 -44.15
N SER A 22 -28.44 -10.03 -44.52
CA SER A 22 -27.68 -8.87 -44.14
C SER A 22 -27.76 -8.84 -42.63
N THR A 23 -26.72 -9.38 -41.97
CA THR A 23 -26.49 -9.12 -40.56
C THR A 23 -26.64 -7.63 -40.39
N PRO A 24 -27.61 -7.15 -39.58
CA PRO A 24 -27.80 -5.73 -39.39
C PRO A 24 -26.46 -5.19 -38.93
N ASN A 25 -25.85 -4.36 -39.79
CA ASN A 25 -24.59 -3.70 -39.50
C ASN A 25 -24.85 -2.83 -38.27
N ASN A 26 -24.56 -3.35 -37.08
CA ASN A 26 -24.47 -2.58 -35.86
C ASN A 26 -23.29 -1.64 -36.09
N ILE A 27 -23.60 -0.43 -36.58
CA ILE A 27 -22.61 0.61 -36.81
C ILE A 27 -22.08 0.97 -35.42
N LYS A 28 -20.91 0.42 -35.10
CA LYS A 28 -20.16 0.78 -33.90
C LYS A 28 -19.99 2.31 -33.92
N PRO A 29 -20.43 3.03 -32.88
CA PRO A 29 -20.25 4.47 -32.88
C PRO A 29 -18.76 4.79 -32.92
N LEU A 30 -18.42 5.85 -33.65
CA LEU A 30 -17.08 6.42 -33.58
C LEU A 30 -16.88 6.92 -32.15
N SER A 31 -16.03 6.23 -31.37
CA SER A 31 -15.72 6.64 -30.00
C SER A 31 -15.14 8.03 -30.03
N LYS A 32 -15.82 9.00 -29.41
CA LYS A 32 -15.34 10.40 -29.35
C LYS A 32 -14.36 10.60 -28.19
N ASN A 33 -14.55 9.84 -27.11
CA ASN A 33 -13.68 9.85 -25.95
C ASN A 33 -12.69 8.67 -26.02
N LYS A 34 -11.43 8.91 -25.64
CA LYS A 34 -10.36 7.90 -25.51
C LYS A 34 -10.44 7.10 -24.20
N TYR A 35 -11.31 7.49 -23.28
CA TYR A 35 -11.49 6.83 -21.99
C TYR A 35 -11.89 5.36 -22.16
N THR A 36 -11.19 4.50 -21.41
CA THR A 36 -11.44 3.06 -21.28
C THR A 36 -11.94 2.76 -19.88
N SER A 37 -12.87 1.81 -19.76
CA SER A 37 -13.43 1.49 -18.45
C SER A 37 -12.41 0.77 -17.58
N GLN A 38 -12.40 1.09 -16.28
CA GLN A 38 -11.49 0.45 -15.33
C GLN A 38 -11.75 -1.06 -15.17
N SER A 39 -13.00 -1.52 -15.34
CA SER A 39 -13.35 -2.93 -15.26
C SER A 39 -13.29 -3.65 -16.61
N GLY A 40 -13.08 -2.91 -17.71
CA GLY A 40 -13.27 -3.40 -19.08
C GLY A 40 -14.75 -3.50 -19.52
N TYR A 41 -15.69 -3.16 -18.64
CA TYR A 41 -17.13 -3.27 -18.89
C TYR A 41 -17.93 -2.07 -18.38
N TYR A 42 -19.06 -1.82 -19.04
CA TYR A 42 -20.13 -0.97 -18.57
C TYR A 42 -21.33 -1.83 -18.18
N TYR A 43 -21.95 -1.52 -17.06
CA TYR A 43 -23.18 -2.14 -16.58
C TYR A 43 -24.32 -1.16 -16.75
N VAL A 44 -25.30 -1.52 -17.57
CA VAL A 44 -26.43 -0.66 -17.93
C VAL A 44 -27.71 -1.25 -17.39
N LEU A 45 -28.34 -0.53 -16.46
CA LEU A 45 -29.67 -0.86 -15.97
C LEU A 45 -30.70 -0.28 -16.94
N ILE A 46 -31.50 -1.13 -17.55
CA ILE A 46 -32.61 -0.75 -18.42
C ILE A 46 -33.94 -1.16 -17.80
N GLU A 47 -35.02 -0.45 -18.13
CA GLU A 47 -36.38 -0.72 -17.64
C GLU A 47 -37.37 -0.77 -18.81
N LYS A 48 -38.21 -1.81 -18.85
CA LYS A 48 -39.27 -1.95 -19.87
C LYS A 48 -40.57 -1.31 -19.39
N ASN A 49 -41.03 -0.29 -20.10
CA ASN A 49 -42.30 0.41 -19.84
C ASN A 49 -43.12 0.49 -21.13
N ASN A 50 -44.34 -0.07 -21.14
CA ASN A 50 -45.23 -0.09 -22.31
C ASN A 50 -44.54 -0.60 -23.59
N ASN A 51 -43.82 -1.72 -23.50
CA ASN A 51 -43.02 -2.32 -24.57
C ASN A 51 -41.83 -1.47 -25.08
N LEU A 52 -41.48 -0.38 -24.39
CA LEU A 52 -40.30 0.41 -24.70
C LEU A 52 -39.25 0.28 -23.60
N TRP A 53 -38.01 0.03 -24.00
CA TRP A 53 -36.84 0.02 -23.12
C TRP A 53 -36.29 1.43 -22.91
N LYS A 54 -35.95 1.75 -21.67
CA LYS A 54 -35.28 3.01 -21.29
C LYS A 54 -34.09 2.72 -20.40
N ILE A 55 -33.04 3.53 -20.51
CA ILE A 55 -31.89 3.46 -19.59
C ILE A 55 -32.29 4.13 -18.27
N VAL A 56 -32.06 3.42 -17.18
CA VAL A 56 -32.21 3.92 -15.81
C VAL A 56 -30.86 4.40 -15.28
N ASP A 57 -29.81 3.60 -15.49
CA ASP A 57 -28.48 3.91 -14.96
C ASP A 57 -27.37 3.26 -15.80
N ILE A 58 -26.17 3.83 -15.74
CA ILE A 58 -24.95 3.31 -16.38
C ILE A 58 -23.82 3.43 -15.36
N LYS A 59 -23.15 2.31 -15.05
CA LYS A 59 -22.01 2.26 -14.13
C LYS A 59 -20.84 1.50 -14.74
N GLU A 60 -19.63 1.77 -14.23
CA GLU A 60 -18.44 0.96 -14.51
C GLU A 60 -18.28 -0.23 -13.57
N SER A 61 -18.94 -0.16 -12.41
CA SER A 61 -19.02 -1.24 -11.43
C SER A 61 -20.30 -2.05 -11.62
N VAL A 62 -20.24 -3.30 -11.17
CA VAL A 62 -21.37 -4.22 -11.21
C VAL A 62 -22.58 -3.61 -10.53
N ILE A 63 -23.74 -3.72 -11.20
CA ILE A 63 -25.04 -3.46 -10.60
C ILE A 63 -25.51 -4.79 -10.01
N GLU A 64 -25.49 -4.92 -8.68
CA GLU A 64 -25.70 -6.21 -8.01
C GLU A 64 -27.13 -6.73 -8.13
N SER A 65 -28.11 -5.83 -8.20
CA SER A 65 -29.52 -6.20 -8.29
C SER A 65 -30.36 -5.13 -8.98
N ARG A 66 -31.52 -5.57 -9.48
CA ARG A 66 -32.56 -4.69 -10.02
C ARG A 66 -33.59 -4.37 -8.93
N ALA A 67 -34.17 -3.18 -8.98
CA ALA A 67 -35.21 -2.76 -8.03
C ALA A 67 -36.61 -3.25 -8.45
N LYS A 68 -36.84 -3.49 -9.75
CA LYS A 68 -38.14 -3.92 -10.29
C LYS A 68 -37.99 -5.13 -11.20
N SER A 69 -39.03 -5.95 -11.32
CA SER A 69 -39.02 -7.15 -12.17
C SER A 69 -39.00 -6.87 -13.68
N ASN A 70 -39.34 -5.65 -14.09
CA ASN A 70 -39.25 -5.17 -15.49
C ASN A 70 -37.91 -4.50 -15.82
N GLN A 71 -36.95 -4.51 -14.89
CA GLN A 71 -35.60 -4.03 -15.12
C GLN A 71 -34.67 -5.15 -15.53
N GLU A 72 -33.65 -4.81 -16.32
CA GLU A 72 -32.61 -5.74 -16.77
C GLU A 72 -31.26 -5.05 -16.68
N ILE A 73 -30.21 -5.84 -16.51
CA ILE A 73 -28.83 -5.33 -16.44
C ILE A 73 -28.09 -5.89 -17.63
N LEU A 74 -27.59 -5.01 -18.49
CA LEU A 74 -26.71 -5.38 -19.60
C LEU A 74 -25.26 -5.15 -19.18
N GLN A 75 -24.40 -6.13 -19.40
CA GLN A 75 -22.95 -5.98 -19.40
C GLN A 75 -22.49 -5.73 -20.83
N VAL A 76 -21.78 -4.62 -21.02
CA VAL A 76 -21.29 -4.17 -22.31
C VAL A 76 -19.78 -4.02 -22.21
N ASN A 77 -19.02 -4.75 -23.01
CA ASN A 77 -17.56 -4.57 -23.00
C ASN A 77 -17.15 -3.21 -23.59
N GLU A 78 -15.96 -2.73 -23.25
CA GLU A 78 -15.47 -1.42 -23.68
C GLU A 78 -15.41 -1.22 -25.21
N THR A 79 -15.28 -2.32 -25.96
CA THR A 79 -15.21 -2.31 -27.42
C THR A 79 -16.58 -2.38 -28.11
N TYR A 80 -17.66 -2.49 -27.33
CA TYR A 80 -19.05 -2.67 -27.79
C TYR A 80 -19.29 -3.93 -28.63
N SER A 81 -18.36 -4.88 -28.63
CA SER A 81 -18.45 -6.13 -29.41
C SER A 81 -19.21 -7.23 -28.67
N GLN A 82 -19.30 -7.14 -27.34
CA GLN A 82 -19.97 -8.13 -26.50
C GLN A 82 -20.97 -7.42 -25.61
N ILE A 83 -22.24 -7.78 -25.78
CA ILE A 83 -23.37 -7.26 -25.00
C ILE A 83 -24.22 -8.44 -24.60
N GLN A 84 -24.41 -8.62 -23.31
CA GLN A 84 -25.21 -9.71 -22.77
C GLN A 84 -25.90 -9.27 -21.48
N PRO A 85 -27.04 -9.87 -21.13
CA PRO A 85 -27.57 -9.76 -19.79
C PRO A 85 -26.53 -10.20 -18.76
N TYR A 86 -26.33 -9.40 -17.72
CA TYR A 86 -25.49 -9.74 -16.58
C TYR A 86 -26.33 -10.43 -15.51
N PHE A 87 -25.87 -11.57 -15.01
CA PHE A 87 -26.49 -12.24 -13.86
C PHE A 87 -25.45 -12.39 -12.76
N ALA A 88 -25.71 -11.87 -11.56
CA ALA A 88 -24.76 -11.90 -10.45
C ALA A 88 -24.37 -13.33 -10.04
N LYS A 89 -25.31 -14.27 -10.18
CA LYS A 89 -25.05 -15.70 -10.08
C LYS A 89 -25.25 -16.33 -11.44
N THR A 90 -24.14 -16.75 -12.06
CA THR A 90 -24.19 -17.55 -13.28
C THR A 90 -24.73 -18.95 -12.94
N ALA A 91 -25.92 -19.26 -13.44
CA ALA A 91 -26.36 -20.65 -13.52
C ALA A 91 -25.39 -21.43 -14.43
N LEU A 92 -25.17 -22.71 -14.14
CA LEU A 92 -24.31 -23.58 -14.95
C LEU A 92 -24.85 -23.60 -16.39
N MET A 93 -24.10 -22.99 -17.30
CA MET A 93 -24.42 -23.00 -18.72
C MET A 93 -24.09 -24.38 -19.27
N ASN A 94 -25.07 -25.05 -19.90
CA ASN A 94 -24.78 -26.31 -20.58
C ASN A 94 -24.12 -26.05 -21.96
N SER A 95 -23.63 -27.11 -22.61
CA SER A 95 -22.99 -27.03 -23.93
C SER A 95 -23.87 -26.47 -25.06
N SER A 96 -25.16 -26.23 -24.81
CA SER A 96 -26.15 -25.75 -25.79
C SER A 96 -26.59 -24.29 -25.55
N ASN A 97 -25.89 -23.51 -24.72
CA ASN A 97 -26.27 -22.15 -24.31
C ASN A 97 -27.67 -22.07 -23.66
N GLN A 98 -28.12 -23.18 -23.07
CA GLN A 98 -29.39 -23.25 -22.36
C GLN A 98 -29.13 -23.29 -20.86
N TYR A 99 -30.05 -22.66 -20.12
CA TYR A 99 -29.96 -22.52 -18.68
C TYR A 99 -31.14 -23.22 -18.04
N GLU A 100 -30.83 -24.00 -17.01
CA GLU A 100 -31.81 -24.75 -16.24
C GLU A 100 -32.55 -23.83 -15.26
N CYS A 101 -33.87 -23.81 -15.36
CA CYS A 101 -34.76 -23.03 -14.51
C CYS A 101 -35.63 -23.94 -13.66
N LYS A 102 -35.36 -23.95 -12.34
CA LYS A 102 -36.15 -24.64 -11.33
C LYS A 102 -37.20 -23.69 -10.76
N LYS A 103 -38.42 -24.21 -10.50
CA LYS A 103 -39.56 -23.44 -9.98
C LYS A 103 -39.30 -22.80 -8.60
N GLN A 104 -38.34 -23.32 -7.82
CA GLN A 104 -37.93 -22.79 -6.52
C GLN A 104 -37.05 -21.54 -6.57
N ASN A 105 -36.75 -21.01 -7.76
CA ASN A 105 -35.96 -19.78 -7.86
C ASN A 105 -36.71 -18.63 -7.20
N ASN A 106 -36.05 -17.93 -6.27
CA ASN A 106 -36.61 -16.77 -5.60
C ASN A 106 -36.99 -15.73 -6.67
N PRO A 107 -38.28 -15.36 -6.83
CA PRO A 107 -38.71 -14.43 -7.89
C PRO A 107 -38.12 -13.03 -7.72
N LYS A 108 -37.58 -12.72 -6.54
CA LYS A 108 -36.87 -11.47 -6.25
C LYS A 108 -35.41 -11.50 -6.73
N GLU A 109 -34.83 -12.67 -6.94
CA GLU A 109 -33.45 -12.79 -7.40
C GLU A 109 -33.37 -12.60 -8.92
N TYR A 110 -32.47 -11.72 -9.35
CA TYR A 110 -32.25 -11.48 -10.77
C TYR A 110 -31.32 -12.53 -11.36
N ASN A 111 -31.93 -13.43 -12.14
CA ASN A 111 -31.27 -14.49 -12.88
C ASN A 111 -31.95 -14.68 -14.25
N ILE A 112 -31.37 -15.54 -15.09
CA ILE A 112 -31.90 -15.84 -16.42
C ILE A 112 -33.37 -16.30 -16.41
N CYS A 113 -33.79 -17.03 -15.38
CA CYS A 113 -35.16 -17.54 -15.28
C CYS A 113 -36.20 -16.45 -15.02
N THR A 114 -35.76 -15.31 -14.51
CA THR A 114 -36.58 -14.14 -14.20
C THR A 114 -36.35 -12.98 -15.18
N SER A 115 -35.47 -13.15 -16.16
CA SER A 115 -35.09 -12.10 -17.11
C SER A 115 -36.11 -11.99 -18.26
N ASN A 116 -36.49 -10.76 -18.59
CA ASN A 116 -37.32 -10.42 -19.73
C ASN A 116 -36.54 -10.42 -21.06
N LEU A 117 -35.22 -10.59 -21.02
CA LEU A 117 -34.33 -10.75 -22.19
C LEU A 117 -34.05 -12.22 -22.50
N SER A 118 -34.80 -13.13 -21.88
CA SER A 118 -34.68 -14.56 -22.10
C SER A 118 -36.01 -15.14 -22.57
N THR A 119 -35.96 -16.16 -23.39
CA THR A 119 -37.14 -16.89 -23.88
C THR A 119 -37.04 -18.37 -23.55
N ASN A 120 -38.20 -19.03 -23.50
CA ASN A 120 -38.25 -20.47 -23.28
C ASN A 120 -37.70 -21.18 -24.52
N ALA A 121 -36.86 -22.18 -24.32
CA ALA A 121 -36.40 -23.03 -25.41
C ALA A 121 -37.62 -23.67 -26.10
N ALA A 122 -37.62 -23.64 -27.44
CA ALA A 122 -38.64 -24.36 -28.19
C ALA A 122 -38.57 -25.86 -27.82
N PRO A 123 -39.70 -26.51 -27.53
CA PRO A 123 -39.71 -27.94 -27.24
C PRO A 123 -39.17 -28.69 -28.46
N LYS A 124 -38.18 -29.57 -28.25
CA LYS A 124 -37.55 -30.32 -29.35
C LYS A 124 -38.40 -31.52 -29.76
N ASN A 125 -39.26 -31.99 -28.86
CA ASN A 125 -40.14 -33.14 -29.08
C ASN A 125 -41.42 -33.03 -28.22
N MET A 126 -42.39 -33.90 -28.48
CA MET A 126 -43.68 -33.91 -27.76
C MET A 126 -43.53 -34.26 -26.27
N MET A 127 -42.45 -34.96 -25.86
CA MET A 127 -42.18 -35.22 -24.44
C MET A 127 -41.73 -33.95 -23.69
N ASP A 128 -41.01 -33.03 -24.33
CA ASP A 128 -40.67 -31.73 -23.74
C ASP A 128 -41.94 -30.89 -23.49
N ILE A 129 -42.90 -30.97 -24.42
CA ILE A 129 -44.22 -30.33 -24.27
C ILE A 129 -44.98 -30.95 -23.09
N LEU A 130 -45.08 -32.29 -23.04
CA LEU A 130 -45.76 -32.97 -21.94
C LEU A 130 -45.11 -32.70 -20.58
N ARG A 131 -43.77 -32.67 -20.53
CA ARG A 131 -43.03 -32.29 -19.32
C ARG A 131 -43.31 -30.85 -18.92
N SER A 132 -43.44 -29.91 -19.84
CA SER A 132 -43.72 -28.51 -19.49
C SER A 132 -45.05 -28.28 -18.74
N PHE A 133 -45.98 -29.25 -18.76
CA PHE A 133 -47.21 -29.24 -17.97
C PHE A 133 -47.04 -29.81 -16.56
N ASP A 134 -45.97 -30.58 -16.31
CA ASP A 134 -45.63 -31.05 -14.98
C ASP A 134 -45.07 -29.88 -14.15
N GLU A 135 -45.66 -29.65 -12.99
CA GLU A 135 -45.31 -28.54 -12.10
C GLU A 135 -43.89 -28.63 -11.56
N ASP A 136 -43.31 -29.84 -11.53
CA ASP A 136 -41.93 -30.10 -11.10
C ASP A 136 -40.92 -30.14 -12.26
N SER A 137 -41.37 -29.88 -13.49
CA SER A 137 -40.49 -29.94 -14.65
C SER A 137 -39.46 -28.81 -14.67
N THR A 138 -38.22 -29.20 -14.92
CA THR A 138 -37.13 -28.31 -15.28
C THR A 138 -37.47 -27.58 -16.59
N GLN A 139 -37.54 -26.25 -16.55
CA GLN A 139 -37.67 -25.43 -17.75
C GLN A 139 -36.28 -25.01 -18.26
N TYR A 140 -36.10 -24.94 -19.57
CA TYR A 140 -34.87 -24.43 -20.17
C TYR A 140 -35.12 -23.07 -20.81
N ARG A 141 -34.32 -22.08 -20.45
CA ARG A 141 -34.35 -20.74 -21.05
C ARG A 141 -33.02 -20.40 -21.69
N TYR A 142 -33.05 -19.53 -22.69
CA TYR A 142 -31.86 -19.00 -23.35
C TYR A 142 -31.97 -17.48 -23.48
N ILE A 143 -30.84 -16.82 -23.67
CA ILE A 143 -30.78 -15.37 -23.89
C ILE A 143 -31.32 -15.09 -25.29
N ASP A 144 -32.39 -14.31 -25.39
CA ASP A 144 -32.99 -13.95 -26.67
C ASP A 144 -32.23 -12.78 -27.29
N GLU A 145 -31.34 -13.10 -28.22
CA GLU A 145 -30.53 -12.10 -28.92
C GLU A 145 -31.39 -11.03 -29.61
N LYS A 146 -32.59 -11.36 -30.10
CA LYS A 146 -33.48 -10.37 -30.75
C LYS A 146 -34.00 -9.37 -29.73
N LEU A 147 -34.41 -9.82 -28.54
CA LEU A 147 -34.83 -8.93 -27.46
C LEU A 147 -33.69 -8.05 -26.96
N VAL A 148 -32.47 -8.59 -26.89
CA VAL A 148 -31.26 -7.81 -26.55
C VAL A 148 -30.99 -6.74 -27.61
N GLN A 149 -31.03 -7.10 -28.91
CA GLN A 149 -30.85 -6.13 -30.00
C GLN A 149 -31.96 -5.07 -30.03
N GLU A 150 -33.21 -5.46 -29.75
CA GLU A 150 -34.33 -4.52 -29.60
C GLU A 150 -34.07 -3.52 -28.47
N ALA A 151 -33.64 -4.00 -27.29
CA ALA A 151 -33.29 -3.16 -26.16
C ALA A 151 -32.14 -2.20 -26.48
N ILE A 152 -31.06 -2.68 -27.12
CA ILE A 152 -29.93 -1.87 -27.58
C ILE A 152 -30.40 -0.73 -28.49
N LYS A 153 -31.25 -1.06 -29.48
CA LYS A 153 -31.77 -0.10 -30.45
C LYS A 153 -32.68 0.94 -29.81
N GLN A 154 -33.65 0.52 -29.00
CA GLN A 154 -34.62 1.42 -28.38
C GLN A 154 -33.98 2.37 -27.37
N THR A 155 -32.95 1.92 -26.66
CA THR A 155 -32.25 2.72 -25.66
C THR A 155 -31.17 3.63 -26.24
N ASN A 156 -30.82 3.46 -27.52
CA ASN A 156 -29.64 4.08 -28.13
C ASN A 156 -28.38 3.84 -27.27
N LEU A 157 -28.21 2.59 -26.83
CA LEU A 157 -27.31 2.17 -25.76
C LEU A 157 -25.90 2.75 -25.87
N PHE A 158 -25.29 2.64 -27.06
CA PHE A 158 -23.90 3.05 -27.23
C PHE A 158 -23.73 4.57 -27.13
N SER A 159 -24.66 5.34 -27.71
CA SER A 159 -24.65 6.81 -27.58
C SER A 159 -24.78 7.24 -26.12
N ALA A 160 -25.63 6.53 -25.36
CA ALA A 160 -25.79 6.79 -23.93
C ALA A 160 -24.51 6.48 -23.13
N ILE A 161 -23.84 5.35 -23.40
CA ILE A 161 -22.54 5.03 -22.77
C ILE A 161 -21.48 6.08 -23.13
N GLU A 162 -21.36 6.45 -24.41
CA GLU A 162 -20.40 7.49 -24.85
C GLU A 162 -20.63 8.82 -24.12
N SER A 163 -21.88 9.23 -23.93
CA SER A 163 -22.20 10.46 -23.18
C SER A 163 -21.86 10.40 -21.69
N LYS A 164 -21.68 9.20 -21.12
CA LYS A 164 -21.26 9.01 -19.73
C LYS A 164 -19.74 8.90 -19.55
N LYS A 165 -18.98 8.63 -20.62
CA LYS A 165 -17.52 8.43 -20.53
C LYS A 165 -16.78 9.61 -19.90
N GLU A 166 -17.17 10.85 -20.20
CA GLU A 166 -16.54 12.04 -19.58
C GLU A 166 -16.76 12.09 -18.06
N ILE A 167 -17.95 11.67 -17.58
CA ILE A 167 -18.25 11.59 -16.15
C ILE A 167 -17.39 10.51 -15.49
N PHE A 168 -17.28 9.32 -16.11
CA PHE A 168 -16.45 8.23 -15.60
C PHE A 168 -14.96 8.60 -15.56
N GLU A 169 -14.47 9.27 -16.60
CA GLU A 169 -13.11 9.79 -16.66
C GLU A 169 -12.84 10.79 -15.54
N TYR A 170 -13.77 11.71 -15.29
CA TYR A 170 -13.67 12.67 -14.21
C TYR A 170 -13.73 12.00 -12.83
N ASP A 171 -14.61 11.02 -12.62
CA ASP A 171 -14.70 10.28 -11.35
C ASP A 171 -13.42 9.47 -11.09
N ALA A 172 -12.85 8.86 -12.13
CA ALA A 172 -11.55 8.18 -12.04
C ALA A 172 -10.41 9.17 -11.71
N CYS A 173 -10.44 10.36 -12.30
CA CYS A 173 -9.53 11.45 -11.95
C CYS A 173 -9.68 11.86 -10.48
N LYS A 174 -10.90 12.13 -10.01
CA LYS A 174 -11.17 12.49 -8.61
C LYS A 174 -10.68 11.43 -7.63
N ARG A 175 -10.93 10.15 -7.89
CA ARG A 175 -10.41 9.04 -7.08
C ARG A 175 -8.87 9.03 -7.03
N ALA A 176 -8.22 9.17 -8.18
CA ALA A 176 -6.75 9.21 -8.25
C ALA A 176 -6.16 10.39 -7.47
N PHE A 177 -6.78 11.57 -7.54
CA PHE A 177 -6.39 12.74 -6.76
C PHE A 177 -6.52 12.49 -5.25
N THR A 178 -7.67 11.98 -4.79
CA THR A 178 -7.91 11.73 -3.36
C THR A 178 -6.93 10.69 -2.78
N ASN A 179 -6.52 9.72 -3.59
CA ASN A 179 -5.60 8.66 -3.19
C ASN A 179 -4.13 9.08 -3.20
N ALA A 180 -3.75 10.13 -3.93
CA ALA A 180 -2.37 10.62 -3.95
C ALA A 180 -1.96 11.18 -2.58
N LYS A 181 -0.76 10.79 -2.11
CA LYS A 181 -0.17 11.22 -0.83
C LYS A 181 1.29 11.66 -0.97
N THR A 182 1.99 11.18 -1.99
CA THR A 182 3.41 11.43 -2.20
C THR A 182 3.66 12.37 -3.38
N SER A 183 4.86 12.98 -3.42
CA SER A 183 5.30 13.82 -4.55
C SER A 183 5.21 13.07 -5.88
N ASP A 184 5.60 11.80 -5.90
CA ASP A 184 5.58 10.97 -7.11
C ASP A 184 4.16 10.67 -7.57
N GLU A 185 3.24 10.37 -6.64
CA GLU A 185 1.84 10.13 -6.95
C GLU A 185 1.14 11.39 -7.50
N PHE A 186 1.38 12.56 -6.90
CA PHE A 186 0.84 13.82 -7.43
C PHE A 186 1.43 14.16 -8.81
N SER A 187 2.73 13.90 -9.02
CA SER A 187 3.37 14.09 -10.33
C SER A 187 2.77 13.17 -11.39
N ALA A 188 2.56 11.89 -11.06
CA ALA A 188 1.91 10.92 -11.94
C ALA A 188 0.46 11.31 -12.23
N PHE A 189 -0.27 11.78 -11.22
CA PHE A 189 -1.63 12.30 -11.38
C PHE A 189 -1.69 13.47 -12.39
N ILE A 190 -0.83 14.48 -12.21
CA ILE A 190 -0.75 15.65 -13.09
C ILE A 190 -0.43 15.21 -14.52
N ALA A 191 0.57 14.34 -14.71
CA ALA A 191 0.95 13.85 -16.03
C ALA A 191 -0.22 13.15 -16.73
N LYS A 192 -0.94 12.27 -16.01
CA LYS A 192 -2.05 11.50 -16.56
C LYS A 192 -3.25 12.35 -16.95
N TYR A 193 -3.61 13.34 -16.13
CA TYR A 193 -4.87 14.09 -16.31
C TYR A 193 -4.69 15.53 -16.80
N SER A 194 -3.47 15.99 -17.10
CA SER A 194 -3.17 17.36 -17.55
C SER A 194 -4.03 17.85 -18.73
N SER A 195 -4.41 16.97 -19.65
CA SER A 195 -5.23 17.31 -20.82
C SER A 195 -6.73 17.33 -20.54
N LEU A 196 -7.18 16.86 -19.37
CA LEU A 196 -8.60 16.75 -19.04
C LEU A 196 -9.15 18.09 -18.58
N LYS A 197 -9.88 18.79 -19.47
CA LYS A 197 -10.40 20.14 -19.23
C LYS A 197 -11.28 20.23 -17.96
N SER A 198 -12.09 19.22 -17.68
CA SER A 198 -12.94 19.16 -16.48
C SER A 198 -12.14 19.04 -15.18
N ALA A 199 -10.88 18.60 -15.23
CA ALA A 199 -10.03 18.39 -14.07
C ALA A 199 -9.09 19.57 -13.73
N GLN A 200 -9.20 20.72 -14.41
CA GLN A 200 -8.30 21.87 -14.22
C GLN A 200 -8.14 22.30 -12.76
N HIS A 201 -9.24 22.31 -11.99
CA HIS A 201 -9.18 22.65 -10.56
C HIS A 201 -8.38 21.62 -9.75
N LEU A 202 -8.59 20.32 -9.98
CA LEU A 202 -7.85 19.25 -9.29
C LEU A 202 -6.37 19.24 -9.66
N ILE A 203 -6.04 19.58 -10.91
CA ILE A 203 -4.66 19.73 -11.37
C ILE A 203 -3.97 20.88 -10.63
N ALA A 204 -4.63 22.04 -10.51
CA ALA A 204 -4.11 23.17 -9.75
C ALA A 204 -3.86 22.82 -8.27
N LEU A 205 -4.80 22.14 -7.61
CA LEU A 205 -4.63 21.65 -6.24
C LEU A 205 -3.47 20.63 -6.14
N SER A 206 -3.27 19.81 -7.17
CA SER A 206 -2.18 18.83 -7.19
C SER A 206 -0.80 19.51 -7.24
N TYR A 207 -0.66 20.59 -8.00
CA TYR A 207 0.57 21.39 -7.98
C TYR A 207 0.83 21.99 -6.58
N GLN A 208 -0.21 22.54 -5.93
CA GLN A 208 -0.07 23.08 -4.57
C GLN A 208 0.37 22.02 -3.56
N ASN A 209 -0.25 20.83 -3.60
CA ASN A 209 0.11 19.72 -2.73
C ASN A 209 1.54 19.22 -3.01
N LEU A 210 1.92 19.13 -4.30
CA LEU A 210 3.26 18.73 -4.71
C LEU A 210 4.32 19.71 -4.19
N ASP A 211 4.09 21.02 -4.33
CA ASP A 211 5.01 22.04 -3.85
C ASP A 211 5.11 22.04 -2.32
N ALA A 212 3.99 21.89 -1.62
CA ALA A 212 3.97 21.76 -0.16
C ALA A 212 4.80 20.56 0.32
N LEU A 213 4.64 19.38 -0.31
CA LEU A 213 5.41 18.18 0.02
C LEU A 213 6.92 18.37 -0.22
N LYS A 214 7.32 19.07 -1.29
CA LYS A 214 8.73 19.38 -1.57
C LYS A 214 9.32 20.33 -0.54
N ILE A 215 8.56 21.35 -0.13
CA ILE A 215 8.98 22.29 0.92
C ILE A 215 9.15 21.54 2.25
N GLU A 216 8.20 20.68 2.62
CA GLU A 216 8.28 19.86 3.83
C GLU A 216 9.50 18.93 3.82
N GLU A 217 9.76 18.26 2.70
CA GLU A 217 10.94 17.40 2.54
C GLU A 217 12.25 18.20 2.71
N GLN A 218 12.31 19.39 2.12
CA GLN A 218 13.48 20.27 2.25
C GLN A 218 13.68 20.74 3.71
N GLN A 219 12.61 21.12 4.39
CA GLN A 219 12.66 21.50 5.80
C GLN A 219 13.13 20.35 6.69
N ARG A 220 12.64 19.13 6.45
CA ARG A 220 13.08 17.93 7.16
C ARG A 220 14.59 17.71 6.99
N LYS A 221 15.12 17.82 5.77
CA LYS A 221 16.56 17.69 5.50
C LYS A 221 17.38 18.76 6.23
N ILE A 222 16.93 20.01 6.22
CA ILE A 222 17.60 21.10 6.95
C ILE A 222 17.60 20.83 8.46
N GLN A 223 16.48 20.37 9.02
CA GLN A 223 16.38 20.07 10.45
C GLN A 223 17.28 18.89 10.85
N GLU A 224 17.33 17.83 10.04
CA GLU A 224 18.21 16.69 10.24
C GLU A 224 19.69 17.12 10.22
N GLU A 225 20.08 17.98 9.27
CA GLU A 225 21.43 18.53 9.19
C GLU A 225 21.78 19.39 10.41
N GLN A 226 20.86 20.23 10.87
CA GLN A 226 21.05 21.04 12.08
C GLN A 226 21.20 20.17 13.33
N ASN A 227 20.37 19.13 13.47
CA ASN A 227 20.46 18.18 14.57
C ASN A 227 21.79 17.42 14.56
N ALA A 228 22.26 16.98 13.38
CA ALA A 228 23.55 16.32 13.23
C ALA A 228 24.72 17.24 13.62
N LYS A 229 24.68 18.52 13.20
CA LYS A 229 25.69 19.52 13.59
C LYS A 229 25.70 19.78 15.10
N ALA A 230 24.53 19.93 15.72
CA ALA A 230 24.41 20.13 17.16
C ALA A 230 24.95 18.93 17.96
N TYR A 231 24.68 17.71 17.49
CA TYR A 231 25.22 16.50 18.10
C TYR A 231 26.75 16.44 18.00
N ALA A 232 27.31 16.67 16.81
CA ALA A 232 28.75 16.70 16.60
C ALA A 232 29.46 17.79 17.43
N GLN A 233 28.81 18.94 17.66
CA GLN A 233 29.35 19.98 18.54
C GLN A 233 29.37 19.53 20.01
N LYS A 234 28.28 18.93 20.50
CA LYS A 234 28.22 18.41 21.88
C LYS A 234 29.27 17.33 22.12
N GLU A 235 29.51 16.48 21.13
CA GLU A 235 30.55 15.44 21.22
C GLU A 235 31.95 16.06 21.35
N LYS A 236 32.26 17.09 20.56
CA LYS A 236 33.53 17.84 20.68
C LYS A 236 33.68 18.55 22.03
N GLU A 237 32.61 19.15 22.53
CA GLU A 237 32.62 19.80 23.85
C GLU A 237 32.90 18.79 24.96
N ALA A 238 32.25 17.62 24.91
CA ALA A 238 32.49 16.53 25.84
C ALA A 238 33.92 15.97 25.73
N GLU A 239 34.48 15.88 24.53
CA GLU A 239 35.88 15.46 24.32
C GLU A 239 36.86 16.47 24.95
N ILE A 240 36.66 17.77 24.72
CA ILE A 240 37.50 18.83 25.31
C ILE A 240 37.43 18.78 26.84
N GLU A 241 36.23 18.62 27.40
CA GLU A 241 36.03 18.51 28.84
C GLU A 241 36.77 17.29 29.41
N ASN A 242 36.64 16.12 28.78
CA ASN A 242 37.35 14.91 29.19
C ASN A 242 38.87 15.07 29.14
N ILE A 243 39.40 15.69 28.09
CA ILE A 243 40.83 16.00 27.98
C ILE A 243 41.28 16.95 29.10
N MET A 244 40.45 17.95 29.42
CA MET A 244 40.74 18.90 30.50
C MET A 244 40.76 18.22 31.87
N LEU A 245 39.78 17.36 32.15
CA LEU A 245 39.70 16.56 33.38
C LEU A 245 40.93 15.65 33.53
N ALA A 246 41.30 14.93 32.46
CA ALA A 246 42.50 14.08 32.47
C ALA A 246 43.79 14.87 32.76
N LYS A 247 43.92 16.09 32.22
CA LYS A 247 45.07 16.97 32.52
C LYS A 247 45.10 17.43 33.98
N ILE A 248 43.94 17.74 34.56
CA ILE A 248 43.82 18.14 35.97
C ILE A 248 44.23 16.98 36.87
N GLU A 249 43.71 15.78 36.60
CA GLU A 249 44.05 14.56 37.33
C GLU A 249 45.56 14.25 37.25
N GLN A 250 46.14 14.29 36.05
CA GLN A 250 47.57 14.06 35.87
C GLN A 250 48.43 15.09 36.64
N LYS A 251 48.02 16.36 36.65
CA LYS A 251 48.71 17.40 37.43
C LYS A 251 48.61 17.13 38.93
N ALA A 252 47.46 16.66 39.42
CA ALA A 252 47.30 16.27 40.82
C ALA A 252 48.20 15.10 41.19
N ILE A 253 48.28 14.06 40.36
CA ILE A 253 49.17 12.90 40.54
C ILE A 253 50.64 13.34 40.56
N ASN A 254 51.05 14.19 39.62
CA ASN A 254 52.42 14.69 39.54
C ASN A 254 52.79 15.53 40.77
N ASN A 255 51.90 16.43 41.21
CA ASN A 255 52.11 17.22 42.42
C ASN A 255 52.17 16.35 43.68
N PHE A 256 51.31 15.34 43.77
CA PHE A 256 51.30 14.39 44.87
C PHE A 256 52.61 13.59 44.95
N THR A 257 53.06 13.06 43.81
CA THR A 257 54.33 12.33 43.69
C THR A 257 55.51 13.22 44.07
N TYR A 258 55.55 14.46 43.56
CA TYR A 258 56.59 15.43 43.91
C TYR A 258 56.63 15.73 45.42
N ASN A 259 55.46 15.93 46.05
CA ASN A 259 55.37 16.21 47.48
C ASN A 259 55.84 15.03 48.33
N ILE A 260 55.49 13.80 47.93
CA ILE A 260 55.97 12.58 48.58
C ILE A 260 57.49 12.44 48.44
N ASP A 261 58.04 12.64 47.25
CA ASP A 261 59.47 12.51 47.03
C ASP A 261 60.25 13.57 47.81
N LYS A 262 59.72 14.80 47.85
CA LYS A 262 60.26 15.88 48.67
C LYS A 262 60.20 15.53 50.16
N PHE A 263 59.11 14.94 50.65
CA PHE A 263 59.00 14.46 52.03
C PHE A 263 60.05 13.37 52.33
N ARG A 264 60.16 12.37 51.46
CA ARG A 264 61.09 11.24 51.61
C ARG A 264 62.55 11.66 51.64
N LYS A 265 62.92 12.70 50.90
CA LYS A 265 64.27 13.28 50.93
C LYS A 265 64.61 14.00 52.24
N ASN A 266 63.61 14.35 53.05
CA ASN A 266 63.77 15.11 54.29
C ASN A 266 63.48 14.28 55.56
N LEU A 267 63.51 12.94 55.47
CA LEU A 267 63.29 12.06 56.62
C LEU A 267 64.43 12.19 57.63
N LYS A 268 64.09 12.45 58.89
CA LYS A 268 65.02 12.53 60.03
C LYS A 268 64.32 12.10 61.32
N LYS A 269 65.09 11.75 62.35
CA LYS A 269 64.53 11.36 63.66
C LYS A 269 63.58 12.45 64.18
N GLY A 270 62.45 12.03 64.74
CA GLY A 270 61.40 12.91 65.25
C GLY A 270 60.43 13.48 64.22
N VAL A 271 60.63 13.26 62.91
CA VAL A 271 59.63 13.64 61.89
C VAL A 271 58.41 12.72 62.00
N GLU A 272 57.23 13.33 62.04
CA GLU A 272 55.95 12.62 61.99
C GLU A 272 55.66 12.07 60.59
N THR A 273 55.32 10.79 60.52
CA THR A 273 54.94 10.09 59.28
C THR A 273 53.48 9.67 59.33
N ASN A 274 52.99 9.00 58.28
CA ASN A 274 51.69 8.35 58.31
C ASN A 274 51.58 7.26 59.39
N CYS A 275 52.70 6.66 59.79
CA CYS A 275 52.79 5.61 60.80
C CYS A 275 53.47 6.10 62.10
N GLY A 276 53.29 7.38 62.47
CA GLY A 276 53.86 7.95 63.69
C GLY A 276 55.30 8.49 63.54
N PRO A 277 55.95 8.88 64.64
CA PRO A 277 57.25 9.54 64.59
C PRO A 277 58.39 8.58 64.24
N ILE A 278 59.38 9.07 63.50
CA ILE A 278 60.60 8.32 63.21
C ILE A 278 61.48 8.25 64.45
N VAL A 279 61.70 7.04 64.95
CA VAL A 279 62.53 6.74 66.13
C VAL A 279 63.99 6.54 65.73
N ASP A 280 64.23 5.92 64.57
CA ASP A 280 65.57 5.66 64.05
C ASP A 280 65.63 5.59 62.51
N LEU A 281 66.82 5.77 61.93
CA LEU A 281 67.06 5.60 60.49
C LEU A 281 68.29 4.73 60.27
N LYS A 282 68.18 3.74 59.38
CA LYS A 282 69.29 2.87 58.97
C LYS A 282 69.19 2.57 57.48
N ASP A 283 70.16 3.08 56.72
CA ASP A 283 70.25 2.91 55.26
C ASP A 283 68.94 3.31 54.55
N SER A 284 68.28 2.36 53.89
CA SER A 284 67.00 2.55 53.19
C SER A 284 65.77 2.24 54.06
N PHE A 285 65.93 2.12 55.38
CA PHE A 285 64.85 1.80 56.32
C PHE A 285 64.69 2.87 57.40
N VAL A 286 63.44 3.17 57.72
CA VAL A 286 63.05 4.05 58.83
C VAL A 286 62.33 3.22 59.88
N LYS A 287 62.74 3.37 61.14
CA LYS A 287 62.03 2.78 62.28
C LYS A 287 60.99 3.78 62.77
N VAL A 288 59.72 3.40 62.75
CA VAL A 288 58.60 4.23 63.23
C VAL A 288 57.96 3.60 64.45
N TYR A 289 57.44 4.45 65.34
CA TYR A 289 56.65 4.01 66.49
C TYR A 289 55.16 4.00 66.12
N PHE A 290 54.59 2.80 65.98
CA PHE A 290 53.18 2.58 65.69
C PHE A 290 52.71 1.28 66.35
N PRO A 291 51.95 1.34 67.46
CA PRO A 291 51.56 0.13 68.18
C PRO A 291 50.64 -0.76 67.36
N VAL A 292 51.07 -1.99 67.07
CA VAL A 292 50.28 -3.00 66.35
C VAL A 292 49.96 -4.17 67.29
N LYS A 293 48.66 -4.44 67.50
CA LYS A 293 48.19 -5.52 68.37
C LYS A 293 48.85 -6.86 68.03
N ASN A 294 49.42 -7.53 69.03
CA ASN A 294 50.15 -8.81 68.94
C ASN A 294 51.50 -8.74 68.19
N TYR A 295 52.04 -7.54 67.96
CA TYR A 295 53.37 -7.30 67.39
C TYR A 295 54.11 -6.24 68.23
N SER A 296 55.37 -5.96 67.88
CA SER A 296 56.19 -4.88 68.47
C SER A 296 55.54 -3.50 68.25
N ASP A 297 55.80 -2.53 69.13
CA ASP A 297 55.37 -1.14 68.95
C ASP A 297 56.22 -0.36 67.93
N ASP A 298 57.42 -0.86 67.64
CA ASP A 298 58.30 -0.30 66.62
C ASP A 298 58.34 -1.19 65.38
N HIS A 299 58.35 -0.56 64.20
CA HIS A 299 58.42 -1.24 62.91
C HIS A 299 59.43 -0.59 61.96
N TRP A 300 60.26 -1.41 61.30
CA TRP A 300 61.13 -0.97 60.22
C TRP A 300 60.36 -0.97 58.90
N ILE A 301 60.29 0.18 58.24
CA ILE A 301 59.62 0.37 56.96
C ILE A 301 60.64 0.91 55.96
N SER A 302 60.56 0.48 54.70
CA SER A 302 61.39 1.05 53.64
C SER A 302 61.10 2.55 53.47
N SER A 303 62.14 3.38 53.40
CA SER A 303 62.04 4.84 53.31
C SER A 303 61.26 5.29 52.06
N ASN A 304 61.27 4.51 50.98
CA ASN A 304 60.46 4.76 49.78
C ASN A 304 58.98 4.35 49.90
N LYS A 305 58.55 3.76 51.01
CA LYS A 305 57.15 3.38 51.29
C LYS A 305 56.50 4.24 52.38
N ILE A 306 57.26 5.12 53.02
CA ILE A 306 56.76 6.04 54.05
C ILE A 306 56.05 7.24 53.40
N PHE A 307 55.00 7.73 54.04
CA PHE A 307 54.18 8.87 53.60
C PHE A 307 54.12 9.95 54.69
N PRO A 308 53.80 11.20 54.34
CA PRO A 308 53.64 12.25 55.34
C PRO A 308 52.44 11.97 56.28
N LYS A 309 52.43 12.61 57.44
CA LYS A 309 51.30 12.53 58.38
C LYS A 309 49.98 12.90 57.69
N GLY A 310 48.91 12.19 58.03
CA GLY A 310 47.57 12.37 57.45
C GLY A 310 47.20 11.33 56.38
N HIS A 311 48.18 10.62 55.82
CA HIS A 311 47.91 9.41 55.06
C HIS A 311 47.60 8.23 55.99
N GLY A 312 46.87 7.23 55.50
CA GLY A 312 46.57 6.03 56.28
C GLY A 312 47.84 5.24 56.64
N CYS A 313 47.80 4.49 57.74
CA CYS A 313 48.83 3.51 58.07
C CYS A 313 48.14 2.19 58.38
N LYS A 314 48.53 1.13 57.65
CA LYS A 314 47.94 -0.20 57.81
C LYS A 314 49.02 -1.25 57.86
N PHE A 315 48.92 -2.12 58.86
CA PHE A 315 49.72 -3.33 58.96
C PHE A 315 48.79 -4.55 58.81
N VAL A 316 49.22 -5.54 58.02
CA VAL A 316 48.52 -6.81 57.87
C VAL A 316 49.51 -7.94 58.17
N LYS A 317 49.22 -8.70 59.23
CA LYS A 317 50.11 -9.77 59.74
C LYS A 317 51.54 -9.28 60.03
N GLY A 318 51.66 -8.09 60.64
CA GLY A 318 52.95 -7.47 60.96
C GLY A 318 53.68 -6.80 59.79
N ASN A 319 53.16 -6.90 58.57
CA ASN A 319 53.75 -6.26 57.38
C ASN A 319 53.02 -4.96 57.05
N TYR A 320 53.79 -3.90 56.82
CA TYR A 320 53.26 -2.61 56.40
C TYR A 320 52.70 -2.68 54.97
N ILE A 321 51.49 -2.18 54.79
CA ILE A 321 50.86 -1.95 53.49
C ILE A 321 50.83 -0.44 53.26
N ALA A 322 51.56 0.00 52.24
CA ALA A 322 51.52 1.39 51.81
C ALA A 322 50.08 1.79 51.46
N PRO A 323 49.65 3.02 51.78
CA PRO A 323 48.40 3.57 51.28
C PRO A 323 48.26 3.33 49.78
N ALA A 324 47.04 3.02 49.34
CA ALA A 324 46.72 3.09 47.93
C ALA A 324 46.99 4.53 47.48
N THR A 325 48.04 4.72 46.69
CA THR A 325 48.23 5.93 45.92
C THR A 325 47.30 5.85 44.72
N PHE A 326 46.66 6.97 44.38
CA PHE A 326 45.72 7.07 43.26
C PHE A 326 46.26 6.44 41.97
#